data_AF-R8W1B9-F1
#
_entry.id   AF-R8W1B9-F1
#
_cell.length_a   1.000
_cell.length_b   1.000
_cell.length_c   1.000
_cell.angle_alpha   90.00
_cell.angle_beta   90.00
_cell.angle_gamma   90.00
#
_symmetry.space_group_name_H-M   'P 1'
#
loop_
_entity.id
_entity.type
_entity.pdbx_description
1 polymer ?
#
loop_
_entity_poly.entity_id
_entity_poly.type
_entity_poly.pdbx_seq_one_letter_code
_entity_poly.pdbx_strand_id
1 'polypeptide(L)' 'MKKLILGIAVMAIGAISTISIIVATVLSPLNPYSYNGIGGWYGCLLGMDLVMPFTISIIVAIIGLAIAVWGVFDKKN' A
#
# COMPACT_ATOMS: atom_id res chain seq x y z
N MET A 1 2.90 6.81 -23.61
CA MET A 1 2.60 5.37 -23.41
C MET A 1 3.56 4.67 -22.45
N LYS A 2 4.89 4.68 -22.64
CA LYS A 2 5.84 3.98 -21.76
C LYS A 2 5.75 4.39 -20.27
N LYS A 3 5.68 5.70 -19.99
CA LYS A 3 5.52 6.25 -18.62
C LYS A 3 4.21 5.82 -17.96
N LEU A 4 3.12 5.76 -18.73
CA LEU A 4 1.82 5.28 -18.26
C LEU A 4 1.89 3.82 -17.81
N ILE A 5 2.44 2.94 -18.65
CA ILE A 5 2.59 1.51 -18.34
C ILE A 5 3.47 1.31 -17.11
N LEU A 6 4.60 2.03 -17.01
CA LEU A 6 5.47 2.00 -15.84
C LEU A 6 4.74 2.44 -14.57
N GLY A 7 4.02 3.57 -14.64
CA GLY A 7 3.27 4.08 -13.49
C GLY A 7 2.19 3.10 -13.02
N ILE A 8 1.45 2.49 -13.94
CA ILE A 8 0.46 1.45 -13.62
C ILE A 8 1.12 0.24 -12.96
N ALA A 9 2.27 -0.21 -13.46
CA ALA A 9 3.00 -1.34 -12.88
C ALA A 9 3.46 -1.03 -11.45
N VAL A 10 4.06 0.13 -11.22
CA VAL A 10 4.49 0.57 -9.87
C VAL A 10 3.29 0.73 -8.93
N MET A 11 2.19 1.30 -9.42
CA MET A 11 0.96 1.45 -8.65
C MET A 11 0.38 0.09 -8.26
N ALA A 12 0.36 -0.86 -9.20
CA ALA A 12 -0.14 -2.22 -8.95
C ALA A 12 0.70 -2.94 -7.89
N ILE A 13 2.04 -2.79 -7.91
CA ILE A 13 2.91 -3.34 -6.86
C ILE A 13 2.54 -2.75 -5.50
N GLY A 14 2.46 -1.43 -5.38
CA GLY A 14 2.09 -0.78 -4.12
C GLY A 14 0.69 -1.19 -3.62
N ALA A 15 -0.27 -1.30 -4.53
CA ALA A 15 -1.63 -1.73 -4.21
C ALA A 15 -1.68 -3.19 -3.74
N ILE A 16 -1.03 -4.12 -4.46
CA ILE A 16 -0.95 -5.53 -4.09
C ILE A 16 -0.26 -5.68 -2.73
N SER A 17 0.86 -4.99 -2.49
CA SER A 17 1.53 -5.01 -1.19
C SER A 17 0.62 -4.50 -0.06
N THR A 18 -0.13 -3.42 -0.30
CA THR A 18 -1.08 -2.86 0.68
C THR A 18 -2.20 -3.85 0.98
N ILE A 19 -2.78 -4.48 -0.05
CA ILE A 19 -3.83 -5.50 0.09
C ILE A 19 -3.30 -6.70 0.86
N SER A 20 -2.11 -7.21 0.53
CA SER A 20 -1.49 -8.33 1.23
C SER A 20 -1.29 -8.06 2.72
N ILE A 21 -0.88 -6.84 3.08
CA ILE A 21 -0.73 -6.44 4.49
C ILE A 21 -2.09 -6.37 5.19
N ILE A 22 -3.12 -5.83 4.55
CA ILE A 22 -4.49 -5.81 5.11
C ILE A 22 -5.02 -7.25 5.28
N VAL A 23 -4.79 -8.12 4.31
CA VAL A 23 -5.17 -9.54 4.43
C VAL A 23 -4.45 -10.19 5.60
N ALA A 24 -3.16 -9.89 5.80
CA ALA A 24 -2.40 -10.39 6.94
C ALA A 24 -2.97 -9.89 8.28
N THR A 25 -3.45 -8.64 8.38
CA THR A 25 -4.07 -8.14 9.61
C THR A 25 -5.46 -8.74 9.87
N VAL A 26 -6.24 -8.99 8.82
CA VAL A 26 -7.58 -9.62 8.92
C VAL A 26 -7.47 -11.09 9.30
N LEU A 27 -6.56 -11.83 8.66
CA LEU A 27 -6.34 -13.26 8.88
C LEU A 27 -5.41 -13.57 10.06
N SER A 28 -4.90 -12.53 10.74
CA SER A 28 -4.01 -12.72 11.87
C SER A 28 -4.73 -13.55 12.95
N PRO A 29 -4.12 -14.64 13.45
CA PRO A 29 -4.69 -15.44 14.54
C PRO A 29 -4.78 -14.64 15.84
N LEU A 30 -4.16 -13.45 15.88
CA LEU A 30 -4.19 -12.55 17.01
C LEU A 30 -5.44 -11.65 17.03
N ASN A 31 -6.29 -11.67 16.00
CA ASN A 31 -7.49 -10.83 15.88
C ASN A 31 -8.66 -11.39 16.75
N PRO A 32 -9.28 -10.62 17.67
CA PRO A 32 -9.06 -9.21 17.97
C PRO A 32 -7.76 -8.98 18.75
N TYR A 33 -6.83 -8.26 18.11
CA TYR A 33 -5.55 -7.93 18.71
C TYR A 33 -5.61 -6.55 19.34
N SER A 34 -5.01 -6.40 20.51
CA SER A 34 -4.88 -5.13 21.22
C SER A 34 -3.42 -4.89 21.55
N TYR A 35 -2.81 -3.92 20.87
CA TYR A 35 -1.45 -3.47 21.14
C TYR A 35 -1.48 -2.31 22.13
N ASN A 36 -1.01 -2.49 23.37
CA ASN A 36 -1.00 -1.43 24.39
C ASN A 36 -2.37 -0.73 24.58
N GLY A 37 -3.47 -1.48 24.48
CA GLY A 37 -4.84 -0.96 24.57
C GLY A 37 -5.40 -0.37 23.26
N ILE A 38 -4.59 -0.34 22.19
CA ILE A 38 -5.02 0.05 20.84
C ILE A 38 -5.51 -1.20 20.11
N GLY A 39 -6.81 -1.29 19.89
CA GLY A 39 -7.46 -2.37 19.15
C GLY A 39 -7.61 -2.09 17.64
N GLY A 40 -8.27 -3.02 16.96
CA GLY A 40 -8.61 -2.89 15.54
C GLY A 40 -7.41 -3.05 14.60
N TRP A 41 -7.59 -2.65 13.34
CA TRP A 41 -6.58 -2.89 12.30
C TRP A 41 -5.26 -2.17 12.58
N TYR A 42 -5.31 -0.97 13.17
CA TYR A 42 -4.12 -0.23 13.56
C TYR A 42 -3.36 -0.91 14.71
N GLY A 43 -4.09 -1.46 15.70
CA GLY A 43 -3.50 -2.31 16.73
C GLY A 43 -2.80 -3.53 16.15
N CYS A 44 -3.43 -4.24 15.21
CA CYS A 44 -2.81 -5.37 14.50
C CYS A 44 -1.52 -4.95 13.77
N LEU A 45 -1.54 -3.83 13.05
CA LEU A 45 -0.36 -3.33 12.34
C LEU A 45 0.79 -2.99 13.30
N LEU A 46 0.48 -2.41 14.47
CA LEU A 46 1.46 -2.09 15.50
C LEU A 46 2.07 -3.36 16.11
N GLY A 47 1.27 -4.36 16.45
CA GLY A 47 1.79 -5.59 17.06
C GLY A 47 2.54 -6.51 16.12
N MET A 48 2.29 -6.41 14.82
CA MET A 48 2.97 -7.20 13.80
C MET A 48 4.17 -6.45 13.20
N ASP A 49 4.52 -5.25 13.70
CA ASP A 49 5.56 -4.37 13.14
C ASP A 49 5.35 -4.07 11.64
N LEU A 50 4.09 -4.04 11.19
CA LEU A 50 3.71 -3.85 9.78
C LEU A 50 3.43 -2.39 9.42
N VAL A 51 3.47 -1.45 10.37
CA VAL A 51 3.20 -0.02 10.13
C VAL A 51 4.14 0.57 9.08
N MET A 52 5.44 0.29 9.18
CA MET A 52 6.43 0.81 8.21
C MET A 52 6.25 0.17 6.82
N PRO A 53 6.16 -1.17 6.68
CA PRO A 53 5.81 -1.81 5.40
C PRO A 53 4.53 -1.27 4.76
N PHE A 54 3.47 -1.08 5.55
CA PHE A 54 2.19 -0.55 5.08
C PHE A 54 2.31 0.89 4.59
N THR A 55 3.04 1.72 5.32
CA THR A 55 3.29 3.11 4.93
C THR A 55 4.07 3.17 3.62
N ILE A 56 5.10 2.34 3.47
CA ILE A 56 5.90 2.27 2.24
C ILE A 56 5.03 1.78 1.06
N SER A 57 4.17 0.77 1.25
CA SER A 57 3.33 0.27 0.17
C SER A 57 2.35 1.32 -0.35
N ILE A 58 1.78 2.14 0.54
CA ILE A 58 0.95 3.29 0.17
C ILE A 58 1.76 4.33 -0.60
N ILE A 59 2.95 4.69 -0.12
CA ILE A 59 3.82 5.66 -0.80
C ILE A 59 4.16 5.17 -2.22
N VAL A 60 4.50 3.90 -2.38
CA VAL A 60 4.78 3.29 -3.69
C VAL A 60 3.55 3.37 -4.60
N ALA A 61 2.35 3.08 -4.08
CA ALA A 61 1.11 3.18 -4.85
C ALA A 61 0.87 4.63 -5.32
N ILE A 62 1.07 5.62 -4.45
CA ILE A 62 0.93 7.05 -4.77
C ILE A 62 1.95 7.49 -5.81
N ILE A 63 3.21 7.07 -5.69
CA ILE A 63 4.26 7.37 -6.67
C ILE A 63 3.91 6.77 -8.03
N GLY A 64 3.47 5.50 -8.05
CA GLY A 64 3.02 4.84 -9.28
C GLY A 64 1.86 5.58 -9.95
N LEU A 65 0.88 6.02 -9.16
CA LEU A 65 -0.24 6.83 -9.63
C LEU A 65 0.26 8.18 -10.21
N ALA A 66 1.15 8.87 -9.52
CA ALA A 66 1.71 10.14 -10.00
C ALA A 66 2.46 9.96 -11.33
N ILE A 67 3.25 8.90 -11.48
CA ILE A 67 3.94 8.56 -12.74
C ILE A 67 2.93 8.21 -13.84
N ALA A 68 1.88 7.46 -13.52
CA ALA A 68 0.85 7.09 -14.49
C ALA A 68 0.11 8.34 -15.01
N VAL A 69 -0.34 9.19 -14.09
CA VAL A 69 -1.02 10.46 -14.37
C VAL A 69 -0.12 11.37 -15.20
N TRP A 70 1.14 11.54 -14.81
CA TRP A 70 2.10 12.28 -15.61
C TRP A 70 2.27 11.64 -16.99
N GLY A 71 2.35 10.32 -17.10
CA GLY A 71 2.43 9.63 -18.38
C GLY A 71 1.21 9.82 -19.31
N VAL A 72 0.03 10.17 -18.77
CA VAL A 72 -1.17 10.56 -19.54
C VAL A 72 -1.07 12.00 -20.01
N PHE A 73 -0.65 12.93 -19.14
CA PHE A 73 -0.59 14.37 -19.43
C PHE A 73 0.68 14.80 -20.16
N ASP A 74 1.76 14.04 -20.07
CA ASP A 74 2.99 14.15 -20.88
C ASP A 74 2.76 13.70 -22.33
N LYS A 75 1.52 13.82 -22.79
CA LYS A 75 1.14 13.80 -24.20
C LYS A 75 1.55 15.15 -24.81
N LYS A 76 2.84 15.48 -24.71
CA LYS A 76 3.41 16.56 -25.50
C LYS A 76 3.60 16.03 -26.93
N ASN A 77 2.75 16.58 -27.81
CA ASN A 77 2.93 16.87 -29.24
C ASN A 77 3.83 15.94 -30.05
#